data_AF-A0AAU9CQ19-F1
#
_entry.id   AF-A0AAU9CQ19-F1
#
_cell.length_a   1.000
_cell.length_b   1.000
_cell.length_c   1.000
_cell.angle_alpha   90.00
_cell.angle_beta   90.00
_cell.angle_gamma   90.00
#
_symmetry.space_group_name_H-M   'P 1'
#
loop_
_entity.id
_entity.type
_entity.pdbx_description
1 polymer ?
#
loop_
_entity_poly.entity_id
_entity_poly.type
_entity_poly.pdbx_seq_one_letter_code
_entity_poly.pdbx_strand_id
1 'polypeptide(L)'
;MTKTKIILFALFLSAQILACAQKKGQGNNLPKPLPQQLAWQNDELGVVFHYDLHVFDNKKYAQHRNRITPITDYNIFNPEKLDTDQWVRSAKAMGAKFAILTVTHETGFALYQSDVNPYCLKAVKWRDGKADIAKDFVESCRKYGVKPGFYIGIRWNSFYGIHNFQTQGDKAFSKNRQKHYNSVVERMVTELCTRYGDLYEIWFDGGAYGPEQGGPDVYPIIRKLQPDCLFYHNLQVADARWGGSESGTVPYPCWSTFPHPAWRPYETRSDNYRLIKHGTADGKYWMPAMSDAPLRGYKGRHEWFWEPGDEEHVYPVKDLMKMYVRSTGRNSTLILGLTPDPDGLIPEVDAKRLAETGDAIRKNFGEAIAKTEGEGKTLYLKLNKPTTANCLVIKEDIAQGQRVREYKIEARVNGRWKTIGEGSSIGNKRIHGFDNVTADRFRIRFPEYAATPIISEFSAFNVEDYLRDLAKPETATAKK
;
A
#
# COMPACT_ATOMS: atom_id res chain seq x y z
N MET A 1 -79.05 -26.28 16.54
CA MET A 1 -77.68 -25.73 16.45
C MET A 1 -77.09 -26.14 15.11
N THR A 2 -76.59 -25.15 14.38
CA THR A 2 -76.50 -25.07 12.92
C THR A 2 -75.25 -25.72 12.34
N LYS A 3 -75.40 -26.24 11.11
CA LYS A 3 -74.36 -26.61 10.14
C LYS A 3 -73.32 -25.48 9.98
N THR A 4 -72.05 -25.81 9.71
CA THR A 4 -71.13 -25.24 8.68
C THR A 4 -69.66 -25.65 8.98
N LYS A 5 -68.87 -25.92 7.93
CA LYS A 5 -67.39 -26.05 7.85
C LYS A 5 -66.82 -27.46 7.72
N ILE A 6 -67.07 -28.09 6.58
CA ILE A 6 -66.13 -29.01 5.93
C ILE A 6 -65.98 -28.48 4.50
N ILE A 7 -64.82 -27.91 4.17
CA ILE A 7 -64.19 -27.69 2.85
C ILE A 7 -62.94 -26.81 3.12
N LEU A 8 -61.84 -27.11 2.42
CA LEU A 8 -60.49 -26.49 2.47
C LEU A 8 -59.49 -27.11 3.46
N PHE A 9 -59.04 -28.34 3.19
CA PHE A 9 -57.73 -28.81 3.64
C PHE A 9 -57.08 -29.74 2.59
N ALA A 10 -57.11 -29.33 1.31
CA ALA A 10 -56.53 -30.11 0.21
C ALA A 10 -55.90 -29.25 -0.90
N LEU A 11 -55.40 -28.05 -0.59
CA LEU A 11 -54.81 -27.14 -1.59
C LEU A 11 -53.72 -26.24 -0.97
N PHE A 12 -52.77 -26.82 -0.24
CA PHE A 12 -51.54 -26.13 0.20
C PHE A 12 -50.38 -27.12 0.35
N LEU A 13 -50.10 -27.88 -0.70
CA LEU A 13 -48.89 -28.71 -0.76
C LEU A 13 -48.31 -28.77 -2.18
N SER A 14 -48.10 -27.60 -2.79
CA SER A 14 -47.46 -27.50 -4.11
C SER A 14 -46.96 -26.08 -4.40
N ALA A 15 -46.07 -25.54 -3.56
CA ALA A 15 -45.19 -24.42 -3.92
C ALA A 15 -44.12 -24.17 -2.85
N GLN A 16 -43.18 -25.10 -2.67
CA GLN A 16 -41.86 -24.76 -2.13
C GLN A 16 -40.78 -25.31 -3.05
N ILE A 17 -40.83 -24.84 -4.31
CA ILE A 17 -39.65 -24.84 -5.15
C ILE A 17 -38.79 -23.68 -4.63
N LEU A 18 -37.55 -24.00 -4.24
CA LEU A 18 -36.49 -23.07 -3.91
C LEU A 18 -36.47 -21.89 -4.89
N ALA A 19 -37.02 -20.75 -4.47
CA ALA A 19 -36.61 -19.46 -5.01
C ALA A 19 -35.29 -19.11 -4.33
N CYS A 20 -34.20 -19.72 -4.80
CA CYS A 20 -32.88 -19.13 -4.62
C CYS A 20 -32.91 -17.84 -5.44
N ALA A 21 -33.28 -16.73 -4.80
CA ALA A 21 -33.28 -15.42 -5.42
C ALA A 21 -31.83 -15.08 -5.78
N GLN A 22 -31.41 -15.46 -6.99
CA GLN A 22 -30.25 -14.89 -7.64
C GLN A 22 -30.53 -13.39 -7.76
N LYS A 23 -29.87 -12.58 -6.91
CA LYS A 23 -29.67 -11.17 -7.22
C LYS A 23 -28.96 -11.13 -8.57
N LYS A 24 -29.73 -10.91 -9.64
CA LYS A 24 -29.18 -10.53 -10.94
C LYS A 24 -28.28 -9.33 -10.68
N GLY A 25 -26.97 -9.48 -10.92
CA GLY A 25 -26.05 -8.35 -10.96
C GLY A 25 -26.61 -7.34 -11.95
N GLN A 26 -27.16 -6.23 -11.43
CA GLN A 26 -27.39 -5.06 -12.25
C GLN A 26 -26.00 -4.60 -12.70
N GLY A 27 -25.78 -4.58 -14.01
CA GLY A 27 -24.59 -3.97 -14.62
C GLY A 27 -24.60 -2.46 -14.43
N ASN A 28 -24.54 -2.01 -13.18
CA ASN A 28 -24.48 -0.61 -12.78
C ASN A 28 -23.03 -0.26 -12.45
N ASN A 29 -22.42 0.53 -13.34
CA ASN A 29 -21.21 1.32 -13.19
C ASN A 29 -20.35 1.02 -11.93
N LEU A 30 -19.67 -0.13 -11.91
CA LEU A 30 -18.72 -0.45 -10.83
C LEU A 30 -17.60 0.59 -10.85
N PRO A 31 -17.12 1.05 -9.67
CA PRO A 31 -15.93 1.88 -9.64
C PRO A 31 -14.75 1.12 -10.24
N LYS A 32 -13.95 1.83 -11.02
CA LYS A 32 -12.76 1.31 -11.69
C LYS A 32 -11.55 2.16 -11.28
N PRO A 33 -10.35 1.56 -11.22
CA PRO A 33 -9.13 2.34 -11.02
C PRO A 33 -8.93 3.32 -12.17
N LEU A 34 -8.43 4.50 -11.82
CA LEU A 34 -7.73 5.37 -12.78
C LEU A 34 -6.45 4.66 -13.27
N PRO A 35 -5.89 5.03 -14.43
CA PRO A 35 -4.67 4.41 -14.97
C PRO A 35 -3.51 4.33 -13.97
N GLN A 36 -3.26 5.41 -13.22
CA GLN A 36 -2.21 5.44 -12.19
C GLN A 36 -2.51 4.53 -10.99
N GLN A 37 -3.78 4.39 -10.60
CA GLN A 37 -4.18 3.47 -9.52
C GLN A 37 -4.08 2.00 -9.94
N LEU A 38 -4.32 1.72 -11.23
CA LEU A 38 -4.15 0.40 -11.82
C LEU A 38 -2.67 0.03 -11.87
N ALA A 39 -1.82 0.93 -12.37
CA ALA A 39 -0.37 0.74 -12.37
C ALA A 39 0.17 0.49 -10.95
N TRP A 40 -0.25 1.32 -9.99
CA TRP A 40 0.16 1.22 -8.59
C TRP A 40 -0.23 -0.11 -7.92
N GLN A 41 -1.45 -0.60 -8.12
CA GLN A 41 -1.84 -1.91 -7.61
C GLN A 41 -1.08 -3.06 -8.30
N ASN A 42 -0.86 -2.98 -9.61
CA ASN A 42 -0.15 -4.02 -10.37
C ASN A 42 1.33 -4.18 -9.96
N ASP A 43 1.94 -3.12 -9.45
CA ASP A 43 3.33 -3.12 -8.99
C ASP A 43 3.51 -3.81 -7.63
N GLU A 44 2.47 -3.84 -6.79
CA GLU A 44 2.31 -4.61 -5.55
C GLU A 44 3.29 -4.35 -4.40
N LEU A 45 4.54 -3.97 -4.68
CA LEU A 45 5.63 -3.83 -3.74
C LEU A 45 6.49 -2.61 -4.07
N GLY A 46 6.67 -1.73 -3.09
CA GLY A 46 7.54 -0.57 -3.16
C GLY A 46 8.34 -0.36 -1.87
N VAL A 47 9.13 0.70 -1.84
CA VAL A 47 9.89 1.14 -0.66
C VAL A 47 9.80 2.64 -0.49
N VAL A 48 10.04 3.12 0.73
CA VAL A 48 10.23 4.54 1.02
C VAL A 48 11.52 4.75 1.81
N PHE A 49 12.39 5.63 1.32
CA PHE A 49 13.64 6.04 1.96
C PHE A 49 13.41 7.29 2.80
N HIS A 50 13.62 7.14 4.10
CA HIS A 50 13.54 8.23 5.06
C HIS A 50 14.93 8.73 5.39
N TYR A 51 15.17 10.01 5.09
CA TYR A 51 16.45 10.66 5.30
C TYR A 51 16.22 12.14 5.61
N ASP A 52 16.81 12.62 6.69
CA ASP A 52 16.72 14.00 7.17
C ASP A 52 17.94 14.29 8.05
N LEU A 53 18.16 15.54 8.42
CA LEU A 53 19.35 16.01 9.14
C LEU A 53 19.64 15.24 10.44
N HIS A 54 18.60 14.85 11.18
CA HIS A 54 18.76 14.17 12.47
C HIS A 54 19.35 12.76 12.36
N VAL A 55 19.38 12.15 11.18
CA VAL A 55 20.11 10.88 10.96
C VAL A 55 21.60 11.02 11.37
N PHE A 56 22.15 12.23 11.24
CA PHE A 56 23.56 12.53 11.48
C PHE A 56 23.87 13.00 12.91
N ASP A 57 22.87 13.06 13.80
CA ASP A 57 23.07 13.56 15.17
C ASP A 57 23.60 12.50 16.16
N ASN A 58 23.73 11.25 15.67
CA ASN A 58 24.17 10.06 16.39
C ASN A 58 23.32 9.75 17.64
N LYS A 59 22.03 10.04 17.59
CA LYS A 59 21.07 9.77 18.67
C LYS A 59 19.88 8.98 18.15
N LYS A 60 19.13 8.44 19.11
CA LYS A 60 17.81 7.88 18.83
C LYS A 60 16.83 8.97 18.45
N TYR A 61 15.98 8.66 17.48
CA TYR A 61 15.01 9.58 16.93
C TYR A 61 13.90 9.86 17.94
N ALA A 62 13.75 11.13 18.31
CA ALA A 62 12.70 11.59 19.20
C ALA A 62 11.72 12.48 18.43
N GLN A 63 10.77 11.86 17.72
CA GLN A 63 9.82 12.54 16.83
C GLN A 63 9.19 13.81 17.43
N HIS A 64 8.65 13.72 18.65
CA HIS A 64 8.00 14.87 19.31
C HIS A 64 8.94 16.07 19.50
N ARG A 65 10.24 15.82 19.73
CA ARG A 65 11.26 16.85 19.89
C ARG A 65 11.72 17.37 18.53
N ASN A 66 11.95 16.48 17.57
CA ASN A 66 12.38 16.83 16.21
C ASN A 66 11.40 17.79 15.52
N ARG A 67 10.09 17.55 15.66
CA ARG A 67 9.01 18.39 15.11
C ARG A 67 9.00 19.83 15.60
N ILE A 68 9.55 20.11 16.78
CA ILE A 68 9.44 21.43 17.44
C ILE A 68 10.80 22.09 17.70
N THR A 69 11.89 21.38 17.46
CA THR A 69 13.25 21.86 17.74
C THR A 69 14.02 21.94 16.43
N PRO A 70 14.29 23.15 15.90
CA PRO A 70 15.16 23.32 14.75
C PRO A 70 16.54 22.71 15.00
N ILE A 71 17.11 22.08 13.97
CA ILE A 71 18.49 21.59 14.02
C ILE A 71 19.44 22.79 14.08
N THR A 72 20.33 22.81 15.07
CA THR A 72 21.20 23.97 15.35
C THR A 72 22.35 24.08 14.36
N ASP A 73 22.92 22.95 13.94
CA ASP A 73 23.95 22.90 12.90
C ASP A 73 23.55 21.87 11.85
N TYR A 74 23.10 22.34 10.69
CA TYR A 74 22.73 21.49 9.56
C TYR A 74 23.96 20.94 8.81
N ASN A 75 25.18 21.41 9.09
CA ASN A 75 26.41 20.86 8.49
C ASN A 75 26.81 19.49 9.06
N ILE A 76 26.10 18.99 10.08
CA ILE A 76 26.18 17.57 10.46
C ILE A 76 25.80 16.65 9.28
N PHE A 77 24.99 17.15 8.34
CA PHE A 77 24.66 16.45 7.10
C PHE A 77 25.88 16.37 6.18
N ASN A 78 26.56 15.22 6.20
CA ASN A 78 27.77 14.98 5.42
C ASN A 78 27.93 13.50 5.02
N PRO A 79 27.04 12.95 4.15
CA PRO A 79 27.14 11.55 3.73
C PRO A 79 28.24 11.36 2.68
N GLU A 80 29.45 11.09 3.15
CA GLU A 80 30.66 11.04 2.30
C GLU A 80 30.63 9.92 1.25
N LYS A 81 29.89 8.84 1.52
CA LYS A 81 29.81 7.65 0.67
C LYS A 81 28.45 7.50 -0.01
N LEU A 82 27.66 8.58 -0.09
CA LEU A 82 26.32 8.55 -0.68
C LEU A 82 26.30 7.84 -2.05
N ASP A 83 25.54 6.74 -2.12
CA ASP A 83 25.29 5.97 -3.35
C ASP A 83 23.80 5.60 -3.46
N THR A 84 23.03 6.43 -4.16
CA THR A 84 21.60 6.15 -4.44
C THR A 84 21.41 4.95 -5.37
N ASP A 85 22.42 4.55 -6.16
CA ASP A 85 22.35 3.31 -6.91
C ASP A 85 22.35 2.11 -5.95
N GLN A 86 23.14 2.15 -4.86
CA GLN A 86 23.13 1.11 -3.83
C GLN A 86 21.76 1.01 -3.13
N TRP A 87 21.10 2.15 -2.90
CA TRP A 87 19.76 2.18 -2.31
C TRP A 87 18.76 1.47 -3.21
N VAL A 88 18.73 1.86 -4.50
CA VAL A 88 17.77 1.33 -5.48
C VAL A 88 18.07 -0.14 -5.80
N ARG A 89 19.35 -0.56 -5.90
CA ARG A 89 19.72 -1.97 -6.06
C ARG A 89 19.21 -2.82 -4.88
N SER A 90 19.33 -2.32 -3.65
CA SER A 90 18.84 -3.02 -2.45
C SER A 90 17.32 -3.19 -2.47
N ALA A 91 16.58 -2.13 -2.80
CA ALA A 91 15.12 -2.19 -2.97
C ALA A 91 14.71 -3.18 -4.08
N LYS A 92 15.38 -3.13 -5.23
CA LYS A 92 15.12 -4.02 -6.37
C LYS A 92 15.41 -5.49 -6.03
N ALA A 93 16.41 -5.78 -5.20
CA ALA A 93 16.74 -7.15 -4.78
C ALA A 93 15.57 -7.83 -4.05
N MET A 94 14.82 -7.07 -3.24
CA MET A 94 13.58 -7.51 -2.60
C MET A 94 12.43 -7.73 -3.60
N GLY A 95 12.47 -7.05 -4.75
CA GLY A 95 11.46 -7.10 -5.79
C GLY A 95 10.62 -5.83 -5.92
N ALA A 96 10.98 -4.74 -5.23
CA ALA A 96 10.27 -3.47 -5.30
C ALA A 96 10.24 -2.92 -6.73
N LYS A 97 9.09 -2.38 -7.13
CA LYS A 97 8.84 -1.81 -8.47
C LYS A 97 8.88 -0.29 -8.50
N PHE A 98 8.68 0.33 -7.34
CA PHE A 98 8.78 1.76 -7.15
C PHE A 98 9.49 2.08 -5.83
N ALA A 99 10.05 3.27 -5.75
CA ALA A 99 10.74 3.77 -4.59
C ALA A 99 10.38 5.24 -4.36
N ILE A 100 10.20 5.63 -3.11
CA ILE A 100 9.84 6.97 -2.69
C ILE A 100 10.97 7.56 -1.84
N LEU A 101 11.36 8.82 -2.07
CA LEU A 101 12.32 9.52 -1.23
C LEU A 101 11.64 10.65 -0.45
N THR A 102 11.90 10.74 0.86
CA THR A 102 11.62 11.93 1.66
C THR A 102 12.45 13.13 1.18
N VAL A 103 11.90 13.95 0.28
CA VAL A 103 12.57 15.16 -0.19
C VAL A 103 12.48 16.29 0.83
N THR A 104 11.47 16.24 1.70
CA THR A 104 11.41 16.91 3.00
C THR A 104 10.73 15.98 4.00
N HIS A 105 11.03 16.12 5.29
CA HIS A 105 10.28 15.48 6.36
C HIS A 105 9.88 16.52 7.42
N GLU A 106 10.34 16.41 8.66
CA GLU A 106 9.84 17.23 9.79
C GLU A 106 10.73 18.42 10.12
N THR A 107 12.03 18.35 9.82
CA THR A 107 12.94 19.48 10.07
C THR A 107 12.65 20.65 9.14
N GLY A 108 12.05 20.35 7.98
CA GLY A 108 11.86 21.28 6.87
C GLY A 108 13.04 21.34 5.90
N PHE A 109 14.12 20.59 6.15
CA PHE A 109 15.29 20.54 5.28
C PHE A 109 14.96 19.83 3.96
N ALA A 110 15.32 20.44 2.84
CA ALA A 110 15.07 19.90 1.51
C ALA A 110 16.30 19.19 0.93
N LEU A 111 16.14 17.92 0.55
CA LEU A 111 17.20 17.06 -0.05
C LEU A 111 17.43 17.32 -1.54
N TYR A 112 17.24 18.56 -2.00
CA TYR A 112 17.38 18.94 -3.40
C TYR A 112 17.74 20.42 -3.56
N GLN A 113 18.06 20.86 -4.78
CA GLN A 113 18.41 22.24 -5.09
C GLN A 113 17.15 23.11 -5.27
N SER A 114 16.52 23.49 -4.16
CA SER A 114 15.34 24.38 -4.17
C SER A 114 15.72 25.86 -4.34
N ASP A 115 14.92 26.60 -5.11
CA ASP A 115 15.03 28.06 -5.22
C ASP A 115 14.02 28.79 -4.33
N VAL A 116 13.17 28.04 -3.60
CA VAL A 116 12.11 28.60 -2.76
C VAL A 116 12.24 28.23 -1.30
N ASN A 117 12.84 27.08 -0.99
CA ASN A 117 13.25 26.70 0.35
C ASN A 117 14.77 26.93 0.51
N PRO A 118 15.21 28.00 1.20
CA PRO A 118 16.64 28.24 1.42
C PRO A 118 17.24 27.21 2.39
N TYR A 119 16.41 26.50 3.15
CA TYR A 119 16.84 25.42 4.04
C TYR A 119 16.89 24.10 3.26
N CYS A 120 17.85 24.01 2.35
CA CYS A 120 18.05 22.88 1.46
C CYS A 120 19.55 22.57 1.26
N LEU A 121 19.87 21.62 0.38
CA LEU A 121 21.25 21.22 0.10
C LEU A 121 22.17 22.35 -0.38
N LYS A 122 21.62 23.50 -0.83
CA LYS A 122 22.42 24.72 -1.11
C LYS A 122 23.12 25.28 0.13
N ALA A 123 22.61 25.02 1.33
CA ALA A 123 23.09 25.61 2.58
C ALA A 123 24.25 24.82 3.22
N VAL A 124 24.40 23.52 2.93
CA VAL A 124 25.39 22.66 3.59
C VAL A 124 26.76 22.75 2.92
N LYS A 125 27.82 22.51 3.71
CA LYS A 125 29.20 22.39 3.18
C LYS A 125 29.43 21.15 2.33
N TRP A 126 28.70 20.06 2.60
CA TRP A 126 28.86 18.80 1.87
C TRP A 126 28.68 19.02 0.35
N ARG A 127 29.66 18.55 -0.42
CA ARG A 127 29.75 18.75 -1.88
C ARG A 127 29.58 20.24 -2.30
N ASP A 128 30.14 21.15 -1.52
CA ASP A 128 30.10 22.62 -1.73
C ASP A 128 28.68 23.18 -1.92
N GLY A 129 27.67 22.55 -1.31
CA GLY A 129 26.26 22.92 -1.45
C GLY A 129 25.67 22.66 -2.84
N LYS A 130 26.37 21.89 -3.69
CA LYS A 130 25.96 21.62 -5.09
C LYS A 130 25.24 20.29 -5.29
N ALA A 131 25.12 19.48 -4.23
CA ALA A 131 24.47 18.19 -4.32
C ALA A 131 22.96 18.28 -4.53
N ASP A 132 22.39 17.28 -5.20
CA ASP A 132 20.96 17.12 -5.36
C ASP A 132 20.60 15.63 -5.22
N ILE A 133 20.17 15.23 -4.01
CA ILE A 133 19.88 13.82 -3.72
C ILE A 133 18.59 13.37 -4.42
N ALA A 134 17.61 14.27 -4.56
CA ALA A 134 16.40 13.97 -5.34
C ALA A 134 16.75 13.63 -6.79
N LYS A 135 17.68 14.37 -7.41
CA LYS A 135 18.18 14.07 -8.75
C LYS A 135 18.91 12.73 -8.82
N ASP A 136 19.92 12.53 -7.96
CA ASP A 136 20.69 11.28 -7.90
C ASP A 136 19.75 10.08 -7.73
N PHE A 137 18.75 10.20 -6.85
CA PHE A 137 17.74 9.17 -6.60
C PHE A 137 16.86 8.84 -7.80
N VAL A 138 16.30 9.85 -8.50
CA VAL A 138 15.44 9.57 -9.67
C VAL A 138 16.24 8.97 -10.83
N GLU A 139 17.50 9.36 -11.00
CA GLU A 139 18.40 8.81 -11.99
C GLU A 139 18.73 7.34 -11.68
N SER A 140 19.05 7.02 -10.42
CA SER A 140 19.24 5.63 -9.96
C SER A 140 17.99 4.77 -10.15
N CYS A 141 16.81 5.30 -9.78
CA CYS A 141 15.54 4.63 -9.99
C CYS A 141 15.36 4.23 -11.47
N ARG A 142 15.51 5.19 -12.39
CA ARG A 142 15.39 4.96 -13.83
C ARG A 142 16.44 3.98 -14.35
N LYS A 143 17.69 4.12 -13.92
CA LYS A 143 18.81 3.22 -14.28
C LYS A 143 18.50 1.76 -13.99
N TYR A 144 17.81 1.48 -12.89
CA TYR A 144 17.48 0.10 -12.48
C TYR A 144 16.04 -0.32 -12.79
N GLY A 145 15.25 0.50 -13.48
CA GLY A 145 13.86 0.20 -13.82
C GLY A 145 12.92 0.17 -12.61
N VAL A 146 13.21 1.00 -11.61
CA VAL A 146 12.35 1.27 -10.44
C VAL A 146 11.71 2.64 -10.66
N LYS A 147 10.40 2.77 -10.43
CA LYS A 147 9.67 4.02 -10.68
C LYS A 147 9.88 4.99 -9.50
N PRO A 148 10.36 6.23 -9.72
CA PRO A 148 10.64 7.17 -8.64
C PRO A 148 9.38 7.91 -8.16
N GLY A 149 9.24 8.09 -6.86
CA GLY A 149 8.25 8.97 -6.23
C GLY A 149 8.88 9.84 -5.14
N PHE A 150 8.13 10.82 -4.66
CA PHE A 150 8.59 11.73 -3.61
C PHE A 150 7.61 11.79 -2.45
N TYR A 151 8.18 11.82 -1.24
CA TYR A 151 7.49 12.14 -0.01
C TYR A 151 7.82 13.57 0.39
N ILE A 152 6.80 14.37 0.71
CA ILE A 152 6.91 15.78 1.08
C ILE A 152 6.28 16.00 2.46
N GLY A 153 7.13 16.18 3.46
CA GLY A 153 6.72 16.64 4.78
C GLY A 153 6.37 18.12 4.77
N ILE A 154 5.08 18.44 4.96
CA ILE A 154 4.58 19.82 5.10
C ILE A 154 3.81 20.04 6.40
N ARG A 155 3.44 18.96 7.08
CA ARG A 155 2.64 18.96 8.31
C ARG A 155 3.42 19.50 9.50
N TRP A 156 4.70 19.17 9.56
CA TRP A 156 5.64 19.61 10.56
C TRP A 156 6.81 20.25 9.84
N ASN A 157 7.24 21.41 10.33
CA ASN A 157 8.44 22.06 9.81
C ASN A 157 9.04 22.87 10.94
N SER A 158 10.05 22.32 11.61
CA SER A 158 10.64 22.98 12.78
C SER A 158 11.32 24.30 12.40
N PHE A 159 11.96 24.37 11.22
CA PHE A 159 12.56 25.61 10.71
C PHE A 159 11.53 26.74 10.49
N TYR A 160 10.42 26.45 9.80
CA TYR A 160 9.35 27.41 9.54
C TYR A 160 8.37 27.57 10.71
N GLY A 161 8.53 26.84 11.82
CA GLY A 161 7.65 26.91 12.98
C GLY A 161 6.22 26.42 12.68
N ILE A 162 6.09 25.39 11.85
CA ILE A 162 4.82 24.79 11.45
C ILE A 162 4.53 23.57 12.33
N HIS A 163 3.34 23.54 12.90
CA HIS A 163 2.88 22.46 13.77
C HIS A 163 1.50 21.99 13.29
N ASN A 164 1.39 20.74 12.85
CA ASN A 164 0.16 20.15 12.34
C ASN A 164 -0.50 21.05 11.25
N PHE A 165 0.27 21.36 10.20
CA PHE A 165 -0.08 22.22 9.05
C PHE A 165 -0.15 23.72 9.31
N GLN A 166 -0.11 24.15 10.57
CA GLN A 166 -0.42 25.53 10.94
C GLN A 166 0.77 26.28 11.52
N THR A 167 0.86 27.58 11.20
CA THR A 167 1.65 28.54 11.96
C THR A 167 0.99 28.82 13.31
N GLN A 168 1.80 29.05 14.34
CA GLN A 168 1.28 29.36 15.68
C GLN A 168 0.73 30.80 15.78
N GLY A 169 -0.41 30.95 16.47
CA GLY A 169 -1.10 32.22 16.74
C GLY A 169 -2.28 32.51 15.80
N ASP A 170 -3.13 33.47 16.15
CA ASP A 170 -4.42 33.75 15.51
C ASP A 170 -4.52 35.15 14.84
N LYS A 171 -3.47 35.97 15.00
CA LYS A 171 -3.40 37.35 14.50
C LYS A 171 -3.04 37.43 13.02
N ALA A 172 -3.14 38.64 12.45
CA ALA A 172 -2.81 38.93 11.05
C ALA A 172 -1.42 38.42 10.63
N PHE A 173 -0.41 38.52 11.53
CA PHE A 173 0.92 37.99 11.29
C PHE A 173 0.92 36.47 11.02
N SER A 174 0.25 35.67 11.86
CA SER A 174 0.15 34.22 11.68
C SER A 174 -0.57 33.89 10.37
N LYS A 175 -1.69 34.56 10.07
CA LYS A 175 -2.42 34.37 8.81
C LYS A 175 -1.58 34.68 7.56
N ASN A 176 -0.77 35.74 7.61
CA ASN A 176 0.14 36.09 6.51
C ASN A 176 1.28 35.08 6.37
N ARG A 177 1.83 34.60 7.49
CA ARG A 177 2.86 33.55 7.51
C ARG A 177 2.32 32.22 6.98
N GLN A 178 1.09 31.84 7.31
CA GLN A 178 0.44 30.66 6.77
C GLN A 178 0.29 30.74 5.25
N LYS A 179 -0.20 31.87 4.72
CA LYS A 179 -0.31 32.09 3.27
C LYS A 179 1.05 32.01 2.58
N HIS A 180 2.08 32.59 3.19
CA HIS A 180 3.45 32.51 2.68
C HIS A 180 3.95 31.06 2.66
N TYR A 181 3.78 30.30 3.76
CA TYR A 181 4.19 28.91 3.84
C TYR A 181 3.47 28.04 2.80
N ASN A 182 2.15 28.21 2.63
CA ASN A 182 1.39 27.51 1.60
C ASN A 182 1.95 27.80 0.19
N SER A 183 2.25 29.08 -0.11
CA SER A 183 2.87 29.46 -1.38
C SER A 183 4.26 28.86 -1.58
N VAL A 184 5.08 28.76 -0.52
CA VAL A 184 6.36 28.05 -0.56
C VAL A 184 6.13 26.57 -0.88
N VAL A 185 5.17 25.90 -0.23
CA VAL A 185 4.85 24.49 -0.51
C VAL A 185 4.38 24.28 -1.95
N GLU A 186 3.46 25.10 -2.46
CA GLU A 186 2.98 25.03 -3.84
C GLU A 186 4.11 25.19 -4.85
N ARG A 187 5.07 26.09 -4.57
CA ARG A 187 6.26 26.28 -5.41
C ARG A 187 7.25 25.12 -5.27
N MET A 188 7.47 24.56 -4.08
CA MET A 188 8.30 23.34 -3.90
C MET A 188 7.71 22.18 -4.70
N VAL A 189 6.40 21.96 -4.62
CA VAL A 189 5.70 20.94 -5.43
C VAL A 189 5.89 21.22 -6.92
N THR A 190 5.83 22.47 -7.36
CA THR A 190 6.12 22.84 -8.76
C THR A 190 7.55 22.50 -9.16
N GLU A 191 8.56 22.79 -8.32
CA GLU A 191 9.96 22.41 -8.59
C GLU A 191 10.12 20.90 -8.74
N LEU A 192 9.55 20.14 -7.79
CA LEU A 192 9.61 18.68 -7.78
C LEU A 192 8.90 18.06 -8.99
N CYS A 193 7.75 18.60 -9.39
CA CYS A 193 6.98 18.11 -10.53
C CYS A 193 7.53 18.53 -11.91
N THR A 194 8.51 19.43 -11.98
CA THR A 194 9.02 19.95 -13.28
C THR A 194 10.48 19.62 -13.54
N ARG A 195 11.30 19.40 -12.49
CA ARG A 195 12.76 19.25 -12.63
C ARG A 195 13.24 17.82 -12.68
N TYR A 196 12.43 16.86 -12.20
CA TYR A 196 12.87 15.48 -11.97
C TYR A 196 12.25 14.47 -12.92
N GLY A 197 11.56 14.91 -13.98
CA GLY A 197 10.83 14.07 -14.94
C GLY A 197 9.56 13.46 -14.34
N ASP A 198 9.04 12.40 -14.97
CA ASP A 198 7.80 11.76 -14.50
C ASP A 198 7.99 11.08 -13.15
N LEU A 199 7.04 11.33 -12.24
CA LEU A 199 6.97 10.78 -10.89
C LEU A 199 5.81 9.78 -10.77
N TYR A 200 6.04 8.73 -9.99
CA TYR A 200 5.10 7.65 -9.80
C TYR A 200 4.08 7.93 -8.71
N GLU A 201 4.54 8.53 -7.61
CA GLU A 201 3.74 8.84 -6.44
C GLU A 201 4.27 10.10 -5.77
N ILE A 202 3.35 10.99 -5.37
CA ILE A 202 3.64 12.09 -4.45
C ILE A 202 2.88 11.81 -3.17
N TRP A 203 3.65 11.53 -2.11
CA TRP A 203 3.19 11.24 -0.76
C TRP A 203 3.33 12.48 0.13
N PHE A 204 2.28 12.94 0.80
CA PHE A 204 2.33 13.98 1.82
C PHE A 204 2.19 13.39 3.23
N ASP A 205 3.05 13.80 4.18
CA ASP A 205 2.99 13.35 5.59
C ASP A 205 1.62 13.63 6.22
N GLY A 206 0.83 12.58 6.46
CA GLY A 206 -0.53 12.72 6.99
C GLY A 206 -1.48 13.50 6.06
N GLY A 207 -1.13 13.62 4.78
CA GLY A 207 -1.85 14.37 3.74
C GLY A 207 -1.47 15.86 3.67
N ALA A 208 -1.86 16.54 2.60
CA ALA A 208 -1.58 17.97 2.37
C ALA A 208 -2.62 18.92 2.98
N TYR A 209 -3.34 18.46 4.01
CA TYR A 209 -4.52 19.12 4.56
C TYR A 209 -5.56 19.44 3.47
N GLY A 210 -6.25 20.57 3.51
CA GLY A 210 -7.15 21.00 2.42
C GLY A 210 -7.11 22.51 2.26
N PRO A 211 -7.10 23.06 1.03
CA PRO A 211 -7.20 24.50 0.79
C PRO A 211 -8.38 25.15 1.51
N GLU A 212 -9.50 24.44 1.59
CA GLU A 212 -10.70 24.87 2.32
C GLU A 212 -10.49 25.00 3.84
N GLN A 213 -9.46 24.36 4.38
CA GLN A 213 -9.07 24.46 5.79
C GLN A 213 -7.77 25.26 5.99
N GLY A 214 -7.24 25.89 4.94
CA GLY A 214 -6.04 26.71 5.01
C GLY A 214 -4.73 25.97 4.73
N GLY A 215 -4.79 24.75 4.16
CA GLY A 215 -3.65 24.07 3.56
C GLY A 215 -3.28 24.63 2.17
N PRO A 216 -2.17 24.17 1.57
CA PRO A 216 -1.76 24.55 0.22
C PRO A 216 -2.59 23.86 -0.87
N ASP A 217 -2.76 24.52 -2.02
CA ASP A 217 -3.53 24.00 -3.16
C ASP A 217 -2.68 23.21 -4.15
N VAL A 218 -2.21 22.04 -3.69
CA VAL A 218 -1.23 21.21 -4.42
C VAL A 218 -1.84 20.24 -5.44
N TYR A 219 -3.10 19.85 -5.27
CA TYR A 219 -3.73 18.86 -6.14
C TYR A 219 -3.83 19.32 -7.61
N PRO A 220 -4.31 20.54 -7.92
CA PRO A 220 -4.34 21.05 -9.29
C PRO A 220 -2.94 21.18 -9.92
N ILE A 221 -1.93 21.53 -9.12
CA ILE A 221 -0.54 21.63 -9.56
C ILE A 221 -0.04 20.27 -10.02
N ILE A 222 -0.19 19.24 -9.17
CA ILE A 222 0.24 17.88 -9.48
C ILE A 222 -0.53 17.32 -10.66
N ARG A 223 -1.86 17.49 -10.72
CA ARG A 223 -2.65 16.98 -11.86
C ARG A 223 -2.29 17.63 -13.19
N LYS A 224 -1.88 18.89 -13.17
CA LYS A 224 -1.43 19.60 -14.39
C LYS A 224 -0.04 19.15 -14.84
N LEU A 225 0.88 18.99 -13.90
CA LEU A 225 2.31 18.76 -14.21
C LEU A 225 2.69 17.28 -14.27
N GLN A 226 1.95 16.43 -13.57
CA GLN A 226 2.21 15.00 -13.37
C GLN A 226 0.86 14.23 -13.43
N PRO A 227 0.16 14.23 -14.58
CA PRO A 227 -1.20 13.68 -14.68
C PRO A 227 -1.30 12.20 -14.31
N ASP A 228 -0.24 11.43 -14.59
CA ASP A 228 -0.14 9.98 -14.32
C ASP A 228 0.46 9.64 -12.95
N CYS A 229 0.79 10.65 -12.12
CA CYS A 229 1.31 10.43 -10.78
C CYS A 229 0.17 10.08 -9.81
N LEU A 230 0.39 9.08 -8.95
CA LEU A 230 -0.48 8.80 -7.82
C LEU A 230 -0.43 9.97 -6.82
N PHE A 231 -1.59 10.54 -6.49
CA PHE A 231 -1.69 11.62 -5.49
C PHE A 231 -2.10 11.05 -4.14
N TYR A 232 -1.18 11.09 -3.16
CA TYR A 232 -1.42 10.60 -1.82
C TYR A 232 -1.04 11.66 -0.78
N HIS A 233 -1.92 12.47 -0.23
CA HIS A 233 -3.35 12.67 -0.43
C HIS A 233 -3.68 14.04 0.19
N ASN A 234 -4.94 14.48 0.12
CA ASN A 234 -5.40 15.65 0.88
C ASN A 234 -6.85 15.41 1.38
N LEU A 235 -7.52 16.43 1.93
CA LEU A 235 -8.89 16.29 2.43
C LEU A 235 -9.98 16.21 1.33
N GLN A 236 -9.60 16.48 0.08
CA GLN A 236 -10.48 16.52 -1.09
C GLN A 236 -10.37 15.23 -1.92
N VAL A 237 -9.15 14.74 -2.14
CA VAL A 237 -8.84 13.58 -2.99
C VAL A 237 -7.75 12.72 -2.36
N ALA A 238 -7.91 11.40 -2.48
CA ALA A 238 -6.85 10.43 -2.23
C ALA A 238 -6.90 9.32 -3.28
N ASP A 239 -5.82 9.12 -4.04
CA ASP A 239 -5.77 8.04 -5.04
C ASP A 239 -5.54 6.67 -4.40
N ALA A 240 -5.06 6.62 -3.16
CA ALA A 240 -4.93 5.42 -2.34
C ALA A 240 -5.23 5.77 -0.88
N ARG A 241 -5.40 4.77 -0.03
CA ARG A 241 -5.60 4.96 1.41
C ARG A 241 -4.58 4.20 2.22
N TRP A 242 -4.18 4.76 3.36
CA TRP A 242 -3.46 4.02 4.39
C TRP A 242 -4.23 2.76 4.80
N GLY A 243 -3.55 1.71 5.22
CA GLY A 243 -4.15 0.43 5.61
C GLY A 243 -4.69 0.41 7.04
N GLY A 244 -4.53 1.50 7.80
CA GLY A 244 -5.01 1.64 9.16
C GLY A 244 -4.04 1.17 10.25
N SER A 245 -2.83 0.75 9.89
CA SER A 245 -1.69 0.48 10.76
C SER A 245 -0.39 0.46 9.97
N GLU A 246 0.74 0.73 10.63
CA GLU A 246 2.09 0.61 10.06
C GLU A 246 2.68 -0.81 10.27
N SER A 247 1.83 -1.83 10.30
CA SER A 247 2.23 -3.22 10.58
C SER A 247 2.64 -4.00 9.32
N GLY A 248 2.61 -3.37 8.14
CA GLY A 248 2.86 -4.02 6.85
C GLY A 248 1.75 -4.97 6.41
N THR A 249 0.54 -4.84 6.97
CA THR A 249 -0.59 -5.75 6.70
C THR A 249 -1.93 -5.05 6.67
N VAL A 250 -2.91 -5.65 5.98
CA VAL A 250 -4.34 -5.32 6.09
C VAL A 250 -5.15 -6.53 6.58
N PRO A 251 -6.31 -6.33 7.23
CA PRO A 251 -7.21 -7.42 7.50
C PRO A 251 -7.88 -7.94 6.21
N TYR A 252 -8.64 -9.03 6.34
CA TYR A 252 -9.39 -9.63 5.26
C TYR A 252 -10.89 -9.71 5.63
N PRO A 253 -11.83 -9.37 4.74
CA PRO A 253 -11.65 -8.91 3.35
C PRO A 253 -11.08 -7.49 3.25
N CYS A 254 -10.48 -7.15 2.11
CA CYS A 254 -9.98 -5.81 1.80
C CYS A 254 -10.46 -5.37 0.40
N TRP A 255 -11.32 -4.36 0.39
CA TRP A 255 -11.94 -3.78 -0.80
C TRP A 255 -11.15 -2.57 -1.28
N SER A 256 -10.94 -2.42 -2.58
CA SER A 256 -10.36 -1.20 -3.16
C SER A 256 -11.38 -0.07 -3.26
N THR A 257 -12.67 -0.38 -3.13
CA THR A 257 -13.75 0.60 -3.19
C THR A 257 -13.98 1.30 -1.85
N PHE A 258 -14.30 2.59 -1.91
CA PHE A 258 -14.43 3.50 -0.76
C PHE A 258 -15.66 4.41 -0.92
N PRO A 259 -16.33 4.83 0.18
CA PRO A 259 -17.55 5.64 0.08
C PRO A 259 -17.29 7.12 -0.24
N HIS A 260 -16.07 7.61 -0.03
CA HIS A 260 -15.68 9.02 -0.17
C HIS A 260 -14.47 9.17 -1.12
N PRO A 261 -14.27 10.35 -1.75
CA PRO A 261 -13.14 10.59 -2.66
C PRO A 261 -11.80 10.78 -1.93
N ALA A 262 -11.81 10.94 -0.61
CA ALA A 262 -10.64 10.97 0.25
C ALA A 262 -10.93 10.24 1.57
N TRP A 263 -9.89 9.74 2.24
CA TRP A 263 -9.99 9.25 3.61
C TRP A 263 -9.61 10.36 4.60
N ARG A 264 -10.29 10.40 5.74
CA ARG A 264 -10.12 11.46 6.74
C ARG A 264 -9.87 10.86 8.12
N PRO A 265 -8.73 11.17 8.78
CA PRO A 265 -8.36 10.53 10.04
C PRO A 265 -9.42 10.66 11.14
N TYR A 266 -10.14 11.79 11.22
CA TYR A 266 -11.13 12.06 12.26
C TYR A 266 -12.43 11.27 12.08
N GLU A 267 -12.83 11.01 10.83
CA GLU A 267 -14.08 10.30 10.51
C GLU A 267 -13.97 8.79 10.77
N THR A 268 -12.74 8.27 10.85
CA THR A 268 -12.46 6.84 10.93
C THR A 268 -11.92 6.40 12.29
N ARG A 269 -11.74 7.32 13.24
CA ARG A 269 -11.29 6.97 14.60
C ARG A 269 -12.39 6.32 15.44
N SER A 270 -13.64 6.70 15.20
CA SER A 270 -14.80 6.24 15.96
C SER A 270 -15.07 4.74 15.82
N ASP A 271 -14.64 4.11 14.73
CA ASP A 271 -14.81 2.67 14.45
C ASP A 271 -13.49 1.88 14.48
N ASN A 272 -12.46 2.42 15.17
CA ASN A 272 -11.12 1.84 15.23
C ASN A 272 -10.49 1.61 13.83
N TYR A 273 -10.69 2.58 12.94
CA TYR A 273 -10.19 2.59 11.57
C TYR A 273 -10.72 1.45 10.70
N ARG A 274 -11.90 0.90 11.02
CA ARG A 274 -12.44 -0.28 10.31
C ARG A 274 -12.64 0.02 8.83
N LEU A 275 -13.24 1.17 8.49
CA LEU A 275 -13.45 1.54 7.08
C LEU A 275 -12.13 1.65 6.31
N ILE A 276 -11.08 2.22 6.91
CA ILE A 276 -9.76 2.35 6.28
C ILE A 276 -9.13 0.97 6.06
N LYS A 277 -9.16 0.12 7.09
CA LYS A 277 -8.59 -1.23 7.08
C LYS A 277 -9.24 -2.15 6.05
N HIS A 278 -10.56 -2.09 5.91
CA HIS A 278 -11.33 -3.01 5.07
C HIS A 278 -11.79 -2.42 3.74
N GLY A 279 -11.95 -1.10 3.62
CA GLY A 279 -12.76 -0.51 2.56
C GLY A 279 -14.23 -0.97 2.65
N THR A 280 -14.97 -0.81 1.56
CA THR A 280 -16.36 -1.32 1.46
C THR A 280 -16.64 -1.84 0.06
N ALA A 281 -17.30 -2.98 -0.06
CA ALA A 281 -17.62 -3.61 -1.33
C ALA A 281 -18.47 -2.71 -2.25
N ASP A 282 -19.30 -1.85 -1.67
CA ASP A 282 -20.28 -1.01 -2.37
C ASP A 282 -19.88 0.47 -2.42
N GLY A 283 -18.58 0.75 -2.27
CA GLY A 283 -18.03 2.10 -2.36
C GLY A 283 -18.23 2.68 -3.76
N LYS A 284 -18.25 4.02 -3.86
CA LYS A 284 -18.42 4.74 -5.14
C LYS A 284 -17.10 5.14 -5.78
N TYR A 285 -16.04 5.21 -4.99
CA TYR A 285 -14.71 5.64 -5.41
C TYR A 285 -13.75 4.46 -5.38
N TRP A 286 -12.80 4.46 -6.30
CA TRP A 286 -11.67 3.54 -6.25
C TRP A 286 -10.54 4.19 -5.45
N MET A 287 -10.13 3.57 -4.34
CA MET A 287 -9.10 4.07 -3.44
C MET A 287 -8.45 2.87 -2.74
N PRO A 288 -7.54 2.15 -3.43
CA PRO A 288 -6.97 0.90 -2.95
C PRO A 288 -6.16 1.08 -1.66
N ALA A 289 -6.03 0.00 -0.90
CA ALA A 289 -5.28 0.00 0.35
C ALA A 289 -3.77 -0.02 0.09
N MET A 290 -3.05 0.70 0.94
CA MET A 290 -1.61 0.69 1.09
C MET A 290 -1.27 0.08 2.46
N SER A 291 -0.31 -0.83 2.50
CA SER A 291 0.26 -1.36 3.73
C SER A 291 1.69 -0.85 3.86
N ASP A 292 2.03 -0.26 5.00
CA ASP A 292 3.37 0.24 5.25
C ASP A 292 3.95 -0.32 6.55
N ALA A 293 5.27 -0.45 6.61
CA ALA A 293 6.03 -0.76 7.82
C ALA A 293 7.50 -0.39 7.64
N PRO A 294 8.22 0.01 8.70
CA PRO A 294 9.67 0.07 8.66
C PRO A 294 10.27 -1.34 8.59
N LEU A 295 11.39 -1.48 7.85
CA LEU A 295 12.19 -2.71 7.88
C LEU A 295 12.78 -2.95 9.29
N ARG A 296 13.14 -1.88 9.99
CA ARG A 296 13.66 -1.87 11.37
C ARG A 296 12.53 -1.77 12.40
N GLY A 297 11.65 -2.78 12.43
CA GLY A 297 10.52 -2.86 13.37
C GLY A 297 10.52 -4.08 14.29
N TYR A 298 11.63 -4.82 14.37
CA TYR A 298 11.71 -6.06 15.14
C TYR A 298 12.07 -5.79 16.61
N LYS A 299 11.73 -6.74 17.50
CA LYS A 299 12.04 -6.68 18.95
C LYS A 299 11.64 -5.35 19.63
N GLY A 300 10.47 -4.82 19.30
CA GLY A 300 9.89 -3.66 19.98
C GLY A 300 10.37 -2.29 19.48
N ARG A 301 11.15 -2.25 18.41
CA ARG A 301 11.47 -1.02 17.66
C ARG A 301 10.47 -0.81 16.53
N HIS A 302 10.44 0.39 15.96
CA HIS A 302 9.57 0.77 14.85
C HIS A 302 10.16 1.99 14.11
N GLU A 303 11.35 1.84 13.54
CA GLU A 303 12.17 2.98 13.14
C GLU A 303 12.09 3.24 11.64
N TRP A 304 11.55 4.41 11.30
CA TRP A 304 11.51 4.89 9.92
C TRP A 304 12.83 5.52 9.48
N PHE A 305 13.65 6.01 10.41
CA PHE A 305 14.95 6.61 10.12
C PHE A 305 16.09 5.73 10.64
N TRP A 306 17.28 5.92 10.10
CA TRP A 306 18.46 5.28 10.68
C TRP A 306 18.75 5.89 12.06
N GLU A 307 19.11 5.02 12.99
CA GLU A 307 19.53 5.34 14.35
C GLU A 307 20.66 4.39 14.75
N PRO A 308 21.56 4.82 15.66
CA PRO A 308 22.67 3.99 16.10
C PRO A 308 22.18 2.77 16.89
N GLY A 309 22.69 1.59 16.52
CA GLY A 309 22.47 0.33 17.25
C GLY A 309 21.20 -0.43 16.87
N ASP A 310 20.55 -0.10 15.75
CA ASP A 310 19.31 -0.76 15.32
C ASP A 310 19.50 -1.94 14.35
N GLU A 311 20.73 -2.39 14.12
CA GLU A 311 21.05 -3.48 13.18
C GLU A 311 20.36 -4.81 13.55
N GLU A 312 20.16 -5.08 14.85
CA GLU A 312 19.49 -6.30 15.31
C GLU A 312 17.95 -6.22 15.24
N HIS A 313 17.41 -5.05 14.90
CA HIS A 313 15.99 -4.76 14.84
C HIS A 313 15.41 -4.85 13.42
N VAL A 314 16.20 -5.31 12.46
CA VAL A 314 15.74 -5.67 11.11
C VAL A 314 14.85 -6.92 11.16
N TYR A 315 13.61 -6.83 10.65
CA TYR A 315 12.65 -7.93 10.62
C TYR A 315 13.19 -9.19 9.93
N PRO A 316 13.10 -10.39 10.56
CA PRO A 316 13.41 -11.66 9.92
C PRO A 316 12.62 -11.88 8.62
N VAL A 317 13.17 -12.68 7.69
CA VAL A 317 12.52 -13.02 6.41
C VAL A 317 11.10 -13.57 6.63
N LYS A 318 10.87 -14.38 7.67
CA LYS A 318 9.54 -14.92 7.98
C LYS A 318 8.50 -13.84 8.28
N ASP A 319 8.89 -12.78 8.99
CA ASP A 319 8.02 -11.65 9.32
C ASP A 319 7.76 -10.79 8.09
N LEU A 320 8.78 -10.56 7.25
CA LEU A 320 8.62 -9.84 5.99
C LEU A 320 7.72 -10.62 5.00
N MET A 321 7.85 -11.94 4.93
CA MET A 321 6.96 -12.78 4.13
C MET A 321 5.54 -12.82 4.69
N LYS A 322 5.37 -12.74 6.02
CA LYS A 322 4.05 -12.55 6.65
C LYS A 322 3.43 -11.23 6.21
N MET A 323 4.21 -10.14 6.18
CA MET A 323 3.75 -8.86 5.65
C MET A 323 3.29 -9.02 4.20
N TYR A 324 4.14 -9.57 3.32
CA TYR A 324 3.81 -9.79 1.90
C TYR A 324 2.50 -10.60 1.70
N VAL A 325 2.35 -11.74 2.38
CA VAL A 325 1.14 -12.57 2.29
C VAL A 325 -0.11 -11.87 2.84
N ARG A 326 0.04 -11.00 3.85
CA ARG A 326 -1.06 -10.28 4.50
C ARG A 326 -1.22 -8.82 4.06
N SER A 327 -0.54 -8.41 3.00
CA SER A 327 -0.71 -7.12 2.31
C SER A 327 -0.99 -7.39 0.82
N THR A 328 0.04 -7.66 0.03
CA THR A 328 -0.03 -8.04 -1.39
C THR A 328 -0.97 -9.23 -1.60
N GLY A 329 -0.93 -10.24 -0.73
CA GLY A 329 -1.85 -11.37 -0.77
C GLY A 329 -3.28 -11.10 -0.28
N ARG A 330 -3.59 -9.86 0.10
CA ARG A 330 -4.88 -9.37 0.60
C ARG A 330 -5.30 -8.07 -0.10
N ASN A 331 -4.98 -7.90 -1.39
CA ASN A 331 -5.41 -6.75 -2.19
C ASN A 331 -4.92 -5.38 -1.65
N SER A 332 -3.68 -5.32 -1.19
CA SER A 332 -3.00 -4.09 -0.75
C SER A 332 -1.60 -4.02 -1.35
N THR A 333 -1.10 -2.83 -1.69
CA THR A 333 0.31 -2.65 -2.08
C THR A 333 1.16 -2.48 -0.82
N LEU A 334 2.27 -3.20 -0.72
CA LEU A 334 3.19 -3.12 0.42
C LEU A 334 4.31 -2.10 0.15
N ILE A 335 4.57 -1.21 1.10
CA ILE A 335 5.66 -0.24 1.06
C ILE A 335 6.52 -0.42 2.32
N LEU A 336 7.80 -0.78 2.16
CA LEU A 336 8.71 -0.90 3.30
C LEU A 336 9.59 0.34 3.48
N GLY A 337 9.70 0.81 4.72
CA GLY A 337 10.58 1.91 5.13
C GLY A 337 12.02 1.45 5.23
N LEU A 338 12.90 2.10 4.46
CA LEU A 338 14.33 1.84 4.44
C LEU A 338 15.09 3.05 4.96
N THR A 339 16.20 2.76 5.63
CA THR A 339 16.93 3.73 6.47
C THR A 339 18.38 3.83 6.01
N PRO A 340 18.69 4.70 5.02
CA PRO A 340 20.08 5.04 4.73
C PRO A 340 20.77 5.60 5.98
N ASP A 341 22.03 5.21 6.17
CA ASP A 341 22.86 5.59 7.30
C ASP A 341 23.55 6.95 7.11
N PRO A 342 24.31 7.46 8.10
CA PRO A 342 25.03 8.72 7.98
C PRO A 342 26.16 8.70 6.95
N ASP A 343 26.65 7.54 6.54
CA ASP A 343 27.64 7.43 5.45
C ASP A 343 26.95 7.62 4.07
N GLY A 344 25.62 7.46 4.01
CA GLY A 344 24.81 7.60 2.81
C GLY A 344 24.52 6.26 2.11
N LEU A 345 24.53 5.15 2.84
CA LEU A 345 24.31 3.80 2.30
C LEU A 345 23.16 3.11 3.02
N ILE A 346 22.50 2.17 2.36
CA ILE A 346 21.68 1.18 3.06
C ILE A 346 22.63 0.24 3.82
N PRO A 347 22.45 0.05 5.15
CA PRO A 347 23.33 -0.83 5.91
C PRO A 347 23.35 -2.25 5.34
N GLU A 348 24.49 -2.93 5.44
CA GLU A 348 24.71 -4.23 4.80
C GLU A 348 23.69 -5.30 5.27
N VAL A 349 23.37 -5.30 6.57
CA VAL A 349 22.38 -6.23 7.15
C VAL A 349 20.97 -6.01 6.58
N ASP A 350 20.59 -4.75 6.35
CA ASP A 350 19.33 -4.35 5.73
C ASP A 350 19.31 -4.80 4.26
N ALA A 351 20.36 -4.48 3.48
CA ALA A 351 20.48 -4.86 2.07
C ALA A 351 20.45 -6.39 1.87
N LYS A 352 21.14 -7.14 2.74
CA LYS A 352 21.11 -8.60 2.75
C LYS A 352 19.70 -9.13 3.05
N ARG A 353 19.02 -8.59 4.06
CA ARG A 353 17.66 -9.02 4.41
C ARG A 353 16.65 -8.75 3.29
N LEU A 354 16.81 -7.64 2.57
CA LEU A 354 16.01 -7.32 1.39
C LEU A 354 16.21 -8.37 0.30
N ALA A 355 17.46 -8.73 -0.02
CA ALA A 355 17.77 -9.77 -1.00
C ALA A 355 17.20 -11.15 -0.59
N GLU A 356 17.39 -11.57 0.66
CA GLU A 356 16.84 -12.82 1.20
C GLU A 356 15.31 -12.87 1.10
N THR A 357 14.64 -11.73 1.32
CA THR A 357 13.19 -11.61 1.20
C THR A 357 12.75 -11.75 -0.25
N GLY A 358 13.44 -11.10 -1.19
CA GLY A 358 13.18 -11.25 -2.61
C GLY A 358 13.37 -12.69 -3.11
N ASP A 359 14.40 -13.39 -2.61
CA ASP A 359 14.62 -14.82 -2.88
C ASP A 359 13.46 -15.66 -2.33
N ALA A 360 12.98 -15.38 -1.11
CA ALA A 360 11.85 -16.09 -0.52
C ALA A 360 10.54 -15.87 -1.31
N ILE A 361 10.29 -14.65 -1.82
CA ILE A 361 9.15 -14.36 -2.70
C ILE A 361 9.27 -15.18 -4.00
N ARG A 362 10.43 -15.13 -4.68
CA ARG A 362 10.66 -15.88 -5.93
C ARG A 362 10.54 -17.38 -5.74
N LYS A 363 11.11 -17.92 -4.66
CA LYS A 363 11.05 -19.35 -4.33
C LYS A 363 9.61 -19.85 -4.18
N ASN A 364 8.75 -19.08 -3.53
CA ASN A 364 7.39 -19.53 -3.19
C ASN A 364 6.35 -19.15 -4.25
N PHE A 365 6.54 -18.04 -4.98
CA PHE A 365 5.53 -17.49 -5.88
C PHE A 365 6.06 -17.15 -7.29
N GLY A 366 7.31 -17.48 -7.60
CA GLY A 366 7.94 -17.17 -8.89
C GLY A 366 7.57 -18.12 -10.03
N GLU A 367 7.28 -19.39 -9.72
CA GLU A 367 6.90 -20.40 -10.72
C GLU A 367 5.66 -21.17 -10.27
N ALA A 368 4.58 -21.04 -11.03
CA ALA A 368 3.33 -21.74 -10.77
C ALA A 368 3.39 -23.18 -11.31
N ILE A 369 2.80 -24.13 -10.58
CA ILE A 369 2.59 -25.52 -11.05
C ILE A 369 1.75 -25.53 -12.32
N ALA A 370 0.71 -24.69 -12.35
CA ALA A 370 -0.12 -24.42 -13.51
C ALA A 370 -0.84 -23.07 -13.28
N LYS A 371 -1.23 -22.43 -14.38
CA LYS A 371 -2.02 -21.19 -14.37
C LYS A 371 -3.09 -21.20 -15.46
N THR A 372 -4.17 -20.45 -15.24
CA THR A 372 -5.22 -20.17 -16.22
C THR A 372 -5.81 -18.79 -15.93
N GLU A 373 -6.53 -18.26 -16.90
CA GLU A 373 -7.34 -17.04 -16.78
C GLU A 373 -8.74 -17.31 -17.35
N GLY A 374 -9.70 -16.42 -17.11
CA GLY A 374 -11.01 -16.52 -17.75
C GLY A 374 -12.11 -15.72 -17.10
N GLU A 375 -13.25 -15.65 -17.81
CA GLU A 375 -14.46 -14.97 -17.38
C GLU A 375 -15.57 -15.98 -17.07
N GLY A 376 -16.32 -15.75 -16.00
CA GLY A 376 -17.52 -16.51 -15.69
C GLY A 376 -17.67 -16.88 -14.22
N LYS A 377 -18.75 -17.63 -13.92
CA LYS A 377 -19.09 -18.01 -12.54
C LYS A 377 -18.23 -19.16 -11.99
N THR A 378 -17.42 -19.79 -12.85
CA THR A 378 -16.61 -20.94 -12.50
C THR A 378 -15.42 -21.02 -13.45
N LEU A 379 -14.23 -21.22 -12.90
CA LEU A 379 -12.98 -21.37 -13.65
C LEU A 379 -12.26 -22.64 -13.22
N TYR A 380 -11.68 -23.35 -14.18
CA TYR A 380 -11.02 -24.63 -13.97
C TYR A 380 -9.52 -24.51 -14.27
N LEU A 381 -8.69 -25.04 -13.38
CA LEU A 381 -7.26 -25.18 -13.59
C LEU A 381 -6.92 -26.66 -13.71
N LYS A 382 -6.46 -27.09 -14.88
CA LYS A 382 -6.02 -28.47 -15.12
C LYS A 382 -4.51 -28.59 -14.89
N LEU A 383 -4.08 -29.62 -14.17
CA LEU A 383 -2.67 -29.96 -14.03
C LEU A 383 -2.28 -31.06 -15.05
N ASN A 384 -0.99 -31.12 -15.39
CA ASN A 384 -0.47 -32.14 -16.31
C ASN A 384 -0.59 -33.57 -15.72
N LYS A 385 -0.40 -33.69 -14.41
CA LYS A 385 -0.55 -34.92 -13.63
C LYS A 385 -1.03 -34.58 -12.21
N PRO A 386 -1.59 -35.55 -11.46
CA PRO A 386 -1.84 -35.36 -10.04
C PRO A 386 -0.59 -34.82 -9.33
N THR A 387 -0.70 -33.64 -8.73
CA THR A 387 0.42 -32.92 -8.12
C THR A 387 -0.05 -32.33 -6.79
N THR A 388 0.83 -32.33 -5.78
CA THR A 388 0.55 -31.70 -4.49
C THR A 388 0.67 -30.18 -4.61
N ALA A 389 -0.37 -29.48 -4.19
CA ALA A 389 -0.36 -28.03 -4.03
C ALA A 389 -0.97 -27.67 -2.66
N ASN A 390 -0.67 -26.47 -2.19
CA ASN A 390 -1.15 -25.97 -0.90
C ASN A 390 -1.47 -24.47 -0.91
N CYS A 391 -1.33 -23.83 -2.07
CA CYS A 391 -1.63 -22.42 -2.23
C CYS A 391 -2.16 -22.12 -3.63
N LEU A 392 -3.08 -21.16 -3.72
CA LEU A 392 -3.57 -20.58 -4.97
C LEU A 392 -3.35 -19.07 -4.94
N VAL A 393 -2.89 -18.52 -6.07
CA VAL A 393 -2.89 -17.08 -6.33
C VAL A 393 -4.05 -16.78 -7.28
N ILE A 394 -4.86 -15.81 -6.92
CA ILE A 394 -6.06 -15.41 -7.67
C ILE A 394 -6.00 -13.90 -7.89
N LYS A 395 -6.14 -13.44 -9.13
CA LYS A 395 -6.17 -12.02 -9.49
C LYS A 395 -7.43 -11.73 -10.31
N GLU A 396 -8.21 -10.72 -9.92
CA GLU A 396 -9.25 -10.17 -10.80
C GLU A 396 -8.62 -9.23 -11.84
N ASP A 397 -9.26 -9.07 -12.99
CA ASP A 397 -8.97 -7.93 -13.86
C ASP A 397 -9.57 -6.66 -13.24
N ILE A 398 -8.79 -6.04 -12.34
CA ILE A 398 -9.24 -4.85 -11.62
C ILE A 398 -9.45 -3.62 -12.51
N ALA A 399 -8.94 -3.59 -13.76
CA ALA A 399 -9.30 -2.55 -14.72
C ALA A 399 -10.81 -2.54 -15.02
N GLN A 400 -11.47 -3.67 -14.75
CA GLN A 400 -12.91 -3.86 -14.91
C GLN A 400 -13.69 -3.81 -13.59
N GLY A 401 -13.06 -3.31 -12.52
CA GLY A 401 -13.61 -3.20 -11.17
C GLY A 401 -13.39 -4.45 -10.31
N GLN A 402 -13.67 -4.36 -9.01
CA GLN A 402 -13.58 -5.47 -8.06
C GLN A 402 -14.95 -6.15 -7.95
N ARG A 403 -15.09 -7.36 -8.50
CA ARG A 403 -16.38 -7.99 -8.81
C ARG A 403 -16.76 -9.10 -7.84
N VAL A 404 -15.80 -9.92 -7.43
CA VAL A 404 -16.07 -11.09 -6.58
C VAL A 404 -16.45 -10.66 -5.17
N ARG A 405 -17.52 -11.25 -4.62
CA ARG A 405 -17.98 -11.04 -3.24
C ARG A 405 -17.76 -12.27 -2.38
N GLU A 406 -17.94 -13.45 -2.96
CA GLU A 406 -17.63 -14.74 -2.37
C GLU A 406 -17.04 -15.69 -3.40
N TYR A 407 -16.12 -16.57 -2.98
CA TYR A 407 -15.62 -17.67 -3.79
C TYR A 407 -15.44 -18.95 -2.98
N LYS A 408 -15.52 -20.08 -3.69
CA LYS A 408 -15.23 -21.43 -3.16
C LYS A 408 -14.22 -22.13 -4.05
N ILE A 409 -13.25 -22.79 -3.43
CA ILE A 409 -12.17 -23.51 -4.09
C ILE A 409 -12.37 -25.00 -3.86
N GLU A 410 -12.29 -25.78 -4.93
CA GLU A 410 -12.39 -27.23 -4.91
C GLU A 410 -11.18 -27.86 -5.61
N ALA A 411 -10.69 -28.97 -5.07
CA ALA A 411 -9.70 -29.84 -5.70
C ALA A 411 -10.37 -31.13 -6.17
N ARG A 412 -9.95 -31.65 -7.33
CA ARG A 412 -10.37 -32.96 -7.81
C ARG A 412 -9.36 -34.03 -7.37
N VAL A 413 -9.77 -34.82 -6.38
CA VAL A 413 -8.97 -35.90 -5.78
C VAL A 413 -9.63 -37.22 -6.14
N ASN A 414 -8.89 -38.13 -6.79
CA ASN A 414 -9.41 -39.44 -7.22
C ASN A 414 -10.73 -39.34 -8.00
N GLY A 415 -10.81 -38.36 -8.92
CA GLY A 415 -12.00 -38.11 -9.74
C GLY A 415 -13.16 -37.39 -9.05
N ARG A 416 -13.06 -37.09 -7.74
CA ARG A 416 -14.13 -36.43 -6.96
C ARG A 416 -13.72 -35.01 -6.55
N TRP A 417 -14.65 -34.07 -6.66
CA TRP A 417 -14.44 -32.70 -6.18
C TRP A 417 -14.60 -32.64 -4.66
N LYS A 418 -13.64 -32.00 -3.99
CA LYS A 418 -13.65 -31.71 -2.56
C LYS A 418 -13.41 -30.22 -2.36
N THR A 419 -14.25 -29.56 -1.58
CA THR A 419 -14.02 -28.17 -1.14
C THR A 419 -12.79 -28.12 -0.24
N ILE A 420 -11.86 -27.21 -0.56
CA ILE A 420 -10.60 -27.03 0.16
C ILE A 420 -10.41 -25.61 0.71
N GLY A 421 -11.29 -24.67 0.34
CA GLY A 421 -11.23 -23.31 0.86
C GLY A 421 -12.39 -22.44 0.36
N GLU A 422 -12.60 -21.34 1.05
CA GLU A 422 -13.58 -20.30 0.70
C GLU A 422 -13.10 -18.92 1.15
N GLY A 423 -13.63 -17.87 0.54
CA GLY A 423 -13.26 -16.50 0.88
C GLY A 423 -14.17 -15.47 0.23
N SER A 424 -13.81 -14.20 0.42
CA SER A 424 -14.54 -13.03 -0.06
C SER A 424 -13.71 -12.23 -1.09
N SER A 425 -13.34 -10.98 -0.79
CA SER A 425 -12.61 -10.09 -1.71
C SER A 425 -11.38 -10.74 -2.35
N ILE A 426 -11.21 -10.59 -3.67
CA ILE A 426 -9.98 -10.96 -4.39
C ILE A 426 -9.21 -9.70 -4.79
N GLY A 427 -9.82 -8.85 -5.62
CA GLY A 427 -9.19 -7.63 -6.13
C GLY A 427 -7.94 -7.92 -6.95
N ASN A 428 -6.92 -7.08 -6.79
CA ASN A 428 -5.67 -7.17 -7.53
C ASN A 428 -4.98 -8.52 -7.31
N LYS A 429 -4.89 -8.98 -6.05
CA LYS A 429 -4.29 -10.28 -5.73
C LYS A 429 -4.80 -10.83 -4.40
N ARG A 430 -5.13 -12.12 -4.42
CA ARG A 430 -5.36 -12.96 -3.25
C ARG A 430 -4.40 -14.14 -3.25
N ILE A 431 -3.64 -14.30 -2.16
CA ILE A 431 -2.89 -15.52 -1.85
C ILE A 431 -3.73 -16.34 -0.87
N HIS A 432 -4.18 -17.52 -1.29
CA HIS A 432 -5.06 -18.38 -0.52
C HIS A 432 -4.38 -19.72 -0.21
N GLY A 433 -4.04 -19.94 1.05
CA GLY A 433 -3.47 -21.20 1.54
C GLY A 433 -4.53 -22.21 1.94
N PHE A 434 -4.24 -23.49 1.76
CA PHE A 434 -5.05 -24.65 2.18
C PHE A 434 -4.14 -25.84 2.47
N ASP A 435 -4.65 -26.85 3.18
CA ASP A 435 -3.86 -28.06 3.50
C ASP A 435 -3.38 -28.76 2.23
N ASN A 436 -2.19 -29.36 2.29
CA ASN A 436 -1.57 -30.04 1.16
C ASN A 436 -2.55 -31.05 0.53
N VAL A 437 -2.84 -30.88 -0.76
CA VAL A 437 -3.76 -31.75 -1.50
C VAL A 437 -3.12 -32.17 -2.83
N THR A 438 -3.11 -33.48 -3.09
CA THR A 438 -2.71 -34.03 -4.38
C THR A 438 -3.95 -34.13 -5.27
N ALA A 439 -4.00 -33.29 -6.31
CA ALA A 439 -5.14 -33.19 -7.21
C ALA A 439 -4.67 -33.10 -8.66
N ASP A 440 -5.54 -33.48 -9.59
CA ASP A 440 -5.27 -33.30 -11.03
C ASP A 440 -5.95 -32.06 -11.63
N ARG A 441 -6.89 -31.46 -10.88
CA ARG A 441 -7.57 -30.21 -11.24
C ARG A 441 -7.94 -29.42 -9.98
N PHE A 442 -7.94 -28.11 -10.13
CA PHE A 442 -8.59 -27.18 -9.21
C PHE A 442 -9.75 -26.47 -9.92
N ARG A 443 -10.70 -25.98 -9.13
CA ARG A 443 -11.79 -25.15 -9.61
C ARG A 443 -12.10 -24.07 -8.60
N ILE A 444 -12.36 -22.87 -9.09
CA ILE A 444 -12.93 -21.79 -8.30
C ILE A 444 -14.35 -21.51 -8.79
N ARG A 445 -15.27 -21.31 -7.85
CA ARG A 445 -16.67 -20.93 -8.10
C ARG A 445 -16.96 -19.62 -7.39
N PHE A 446 -17.83 -18.81 -7.97
CA PHE A 446 -18.20 -17.50 -7.44
C PHE A 446 -19.69 -17.46 -7.10
N PRO A 447 -20.10 -17.84 -5.86
CA PRO A 447 -21.51 -17.82 -5.45
C PRO A 447 -22.11 -16.42 -5.42
N GLU A 448 -21.31 -15.42 -5.02
CA GLU A 448 -21.73 -14.02 -4.94
C GLU A 448 -20.72 -13.12 -5.65
N TYR A 449 -21.22 -12.23 -6.50
CA TYR A 449 -20.44 -11.28 -7.28
C TYR A 449 -21.30 -10.08 -7.69
N ALA A 450 -20.68 -8.91 -7.86
CA ALA A 450 -21.36 -7.68 -8.29
C ALA A 450 -21.55 -7.60 -9.82
N ALA A 451 -20.61 -8.19 -10.58
CA ALA A 451 -20.68 -8.39 -12.02
C ALA A 451 -19.98 -9.70 -12.39
N THR A 452 -20.14 -10.20 -13.63
CA THR A 452 -19.47 -11.44 -14.07
C THR A 452 -17.98 -11.42 -13.71
N PRO A 453 -17.47 -12.35 -12.90
CA PRO A 453 -16.06 -12.36 -12.52
C PRO A 453 -15.15 -12.48 -13.74
N ILE A 454 -14.11 -11.64 -13.79
CA ILE A 454 -13.04 -11.69 -14.80
C ILE A 454 -11.75 -11.93 -14.03
N ILE A 455 -11.16 -13.11 -14.21
CA ILE A 455 -9.98 -13.55 -13.49
C ILE A 455 -8.79 -13.49 -14.45
N SER A 456 -7.86 -12.58 -14.18
CA SER A 456 -6.62 -12.41 -14.94
C SER A 456 -5.56 -13.44 -14.56
N GLU A 457 -5.67 -14.05 -13.38
CA GLU A 457 -4.80 -15.15 -12.98
C GLU A 457 -5.47 -16.08 -11.98
N PHE A 458 -5.39 -17.39 -12.23
CA PHE A 458 -5.70 -18.46 -11.30
C PHE A 458 -4.59 -19.52 -11.36
N SER A 459 -3.69 -19.48 -10.38
CA SER A 459 -2.42 -20.21 -10.38
C SER A 459 -2.24 -21.06 -9.12
N ALA A 460 -1.72 -22.29 -9.27
CA ALA A 460 -1.44 -23.20 -8.17
C ALA A 460 0.05 -23.25 -7.81
N PHE A 461 0.35 -23.31 -6.51
CA PHE A 461 1.70 -23.36 -5.96
C PHE A 461 1.82 -24.39 -4.84
N ASN A 462 3.06 -24.82 -4.59
CA ASN A 462 3.44 -25.55 -3.39
C ASN A 462 4.46 -24.72 -2.63
N VAL A 463 4.00 -24.00 -1.60
CA VAL A 463 4.79 -23.06 -0.81
C VAL A 463 5.22 -23.67 0.51
N GLU A 464 6.16 -23.02 1.20
CA GLU A 464 6.57 -23.42 2.55
C GLU A 464 5.38 -23.41 3.53
N ASP A 465 5.32 -24.41 4.42
CA ASP A 465 4.16 -24.67 5.28
C ASP A 465 3.73 -23.45 6.13
N TYR A 466 4.68 -22.68 6.65
CA TYR A 466 4.35 -21.49 7.44
C TYR A 466 3.67 -20.40 6.59
N LEU A 467 4.00 -20.28 5.30
CA LEU A 467 3.36 -19.33 4.38
C LEU A 467 1.95 -19.79 4.02
N ARG A 468 1.78 -21.08 3.75
CA ARG A 468 0.46 -21.70 3.59
C ARG A 468 -0.43 -21.35 4.77
N ASP A 469 0.05 -21.55 5.99
CA ASP A 469 -0.74 -21.31 7.20
C ASP A 469 -1.05 -19.84 7.43
N LEU A 470 -0.12 -18.93 7.07
CA LEU A 470 -0.38 -17.49 7.10
C LEU A 470 -1.41 -17.02 6.06
N ALA A 471 -1.49 -17.72 4.92
CA ALA A 471 -2.38 -17.43 3.80
C ALA A 471 -3.78 -18.05 3.94
N LYS A 472 -3.98 -18.99 4.87
CA LYS A 472 -5.30 -19.55 5.17
C LYS A 472 -6.28 -18.43 5.57
N PRO A 473 -7.56 -18.52 5.17
CA PRO A 473 -8.59 -17.63 5.70
C PRO A 473 -8.59 -17.72 7.22
N GLU A 474 -8.69 -16.58 7.90
CA GLU A 474 -8.93 -16.59 9.34
C GLU A 474 -10.29 -17.26 9.56
N THR A 475 -10.30 -18.39 10.28
CA THR A 475 -11.55 -19.08 10.60
C THR A 475 -12.47 -18.10 11.33
N ALA A 476 -13.77 -18.12 11.03
CA ALA A 476 -14.78 -17.27 11.65
C ALA A 476 -15.03 -17.59 13.15
N THR A 477 -13.96 -17.85 13.91
CA THR A 477 -13.92 -17.95 15.37
C THR A 477 -13.58 -16.58 15.97
N ALA A 478 -14.33 -15.56 15.56
CA ALA A 478 -14.39 -14.24 16.24
C ALA A 478 -15.75 -13.57 15.98
N LYS A 479 -16.84 -14.34 16.16
CA LYS A 479 -18.12 -13.79 16.60
C LYS A 479 -18.27 -14.13 18.07
N LYS A 480 -17.64 -13.33 18.93
CA LYS A 480 -18.01 -13.17 20.34
C LYS A 480 -17.92 -11.70 20.68
#